data_AF-A0A932XYR7-F1
#
_entry.id   AF-A0A932XYR7-F1
#
_cell.length_a   1.000
_cell.length_b   1.000
_cell.length_c   1.000
_cell.angle_alpha   90.00
_cell.angle_beta   90.00
_cell.angle_gamma   90.00
#
_symmetry.space_group_name_H-M   'P 1'
#
loop_
_entity.id
_entity.type
_entity.pdbx_description
1 polymer ?
#
loop_
_entity_poly.entity_id
_entity_poly.type
_entity_poly.pdbx_seq_one_letter_code
_entity_poly.pdbx_strand_id
1 'polypeptide(L)'
;MRILIGTPIHESKDYSMEKWLKNVSKLRLEYPVGLFMVDNSPNPTYVEKVKGYCTKYGVTNYKIVHIELPPNQEKFERIARCREIIRTELLSGDYDAWFAWECDQIIPSDALDKLVDLMKAGNFMVVDHNCWMRGFAGAYCTDFGIALIARKALEKYSFLLEFGSDPEMPNTWEPSETWFKRRVLRDGGNCIEVDGVIDPIVHLNPMVSKKMNVLIGTPIHEAKDYSIERWLQNVSKQEHPADLFLVDNSPGTGYVEKVGMYCAKHGIRNYKIEHLELPPEQEKHERIARSREIIRQYILDHDYDAWFAWECDQIIPTNTLDKLIGIMKSGSYLMVNPNKWAREDPSIPNTDFGCSLIKREALKKYGFILHEPGSWETGEAWFKRRVLKGGGSYIDVYGVIDPIYHLNQ
;
A
#
# COMPACT_ATOMS: atom_id res chain seq x y z
N MET A 1 -19.13 -4.59 33.40
CA MET A 1 -17.85 -4.11 32.86
C MET A 1 -18.13 -2.85 32.06
N ARG A 2 -17.51 -1.73 32.41
CA ARG A 2 -17.56 -0.47 31.66
C ARG A 2 -16.22 -0.25 30.98
N ILE A 3 -16.22 -0.04 29.67
CA ILE A 3 -15.00 -0.11 28.85
C ILE A 3 -14.71 1.26 28.23
N LEU A 4 -13.44 1.67 28.27
CA LEU A 4 -12.94 2.82 27.52
C LEU A 4 -12.30 2.33 26.23
N ILE A 5 -12.81 2.72 25.06
CA ILE A 5 -12.07 2.60 23.80
C ILE A 5 -11.13 3.79 23.74
N GLY A 6 -9.83 3.53 23.85
CA GLY A 6 -8.81 4.57 23.91
C GLY A 6 -7.80 4.43 22.78
N THR A 7 -7.54 5.51 22.03
CA THR A 7 -6.57 5.47 20.93
C THR A 7 -5.83 6.79 20.72
N PRO A 8 -4.49 6.77 20.55
CA PRO A 8 -3.77 7.91 19.99
C PRO A 8 -4.18 8.15 18.52
N ILE A 9 -4.38 9.41 18.13
CA ILE A 9 -4.71 9.81 16.77
C ILE A 9 -3.73 10.88 16.27
N HIS A 10 -3.50 10.91 14.96
CA HIS A 10 -2.62 11.89 14.31
C HIS A 10 -3.12 12.18 12.89
N GLU A 11 -2.91 13.38 12.37
CA GLU A 11 -3.35 13.80 11.02
C GLU A 11 -2.78 12.92 9.90
N SER A 12 -1.60 12.33 10.11
CA SER A 12 -0.99 11.36 9.18
C SER A 12 -1.76 10.03 9.08
N LYS A 13 -2.66 9.74 10.03
CA LYS A 13 -3.59 8.60 10.00
C LYS A 13 -5.02 8.99 9.58
N ASP A 14 -5.25 10.21 9.08
CA ASP A 14 -6.60 10.63 8.64
C ASP A 14 -7.19 9.75 7.53
N TYR A 15 -6.33 9.12 6.72
CA TYR A 15 -6.73 8.16 5.68
C TYR A 15 -7.62 7.01 6.19
N SER A 16 -7.52 6.66 7.47
CA SER A 16 -8.30 5.58 8.09
C SER A 16 -9.38 6.09 9.04
N MET A 17 -9.23 7.30 9.56
CA MET A 17 -10.03 7.81 10.67
C MET A 17 -11.54 7.74 10.42
N GLU A 18 -11.97 8.15 9.24
CA GLU A 18 -13.39 8.11 8.88
C GLU A 18 -13.95 6.68 8.85
N LYS A 19 -13.21 5.75 8.25
CA LYS A 19 -13.62 4.32 8.16
C LYS A 19 -13.60 3.67 9.54
N TRP A 20 -12.62 4.02 10.37
CA TRP A 20 -12.49 3.55 11.73
C TRP A 20 -13.66 4.01 12.60
N LEU A 21 -14.03 5.31 12.58
CA LEU A 21 -15.19 5.80 13.32
C LEU A 21 -16.52 5.21 12.83
N LYS A 22 -16.65 4.95 11.52
CA LYS A 22 -17.79 4.17 10.98
C LYS A 22 -17.81 2.74 11.48
N ASN A 23 -16.67 2.14 11.81
CA ASN A 23 -16.58 0.81 12.40
C ASN A 23 -16.90 0.85 13.89
N VAL A 24 -16.42 1.86 14.62
CA VAL A 24 -16.76 2.13 16.03
C VAL A 24 -18.27 2.25 16.20
N SER A 25 -18.96 3.00 15.33
CA SER A 25 -20.42 3.20 15.42
C SER A 25 -21.25 1.92 15.16
N LYS A 26 -20.62 0.85 14.67
CA LYS A 26 -21.26 -0.44 14.39
C LYS A 26 -20.96 -1.50 15.43
N LEU A 27 -20.12 -1.22 16.43
CA LEU A 27 -19.87 -2.17 17.51
C LEU A 27 -21.20 -2.46 18.22
N ARG A 28 -21.49 -3.76 18.40
CA ARG A 28 -22.64 -4.22 19.16
C ARG A 28 -22.12 -4.55 20.54
N LEU A 29 -22.48 -3.75 21.53
CA LEU A 29 -21.87 -3.83 22.85
C LEU A 29 -22.94 -4.09 23.89
N GLU A 30 -22.74 -5.14 24.67
CA GLU A 30 -23.55 -5.42 25.88
C GLU A 30 -23.14 -4.52 27.06
N TYR A 31 -22.08 -3.73 26.87
CA TYR A 31 -21.40 -2.96 27.91
C TYR A 31 -21.48 -1.46 27.63
N PRO A 32 -21.60 -0.61 28.67
CA PRO A 32 -21.42 0.83 28.51
C PRO A 32 -19.99 1.12 28.05
N VAL A 33 -19.86 1.83 26.92
CA VAL A 33 -18.57 2.15 26.31
C VAL A 33 -18.41 3.64 26.09
N GLY A 34 -17.27 4.18 26.53
CA GLY A 34 -16.80 5.52 26.19
C GLY A 34 -15.73 5.48 25.12
N LEU A 35 -15.65 6.50 24.28
CA LEU A 35 -14.59 6.68 23.29
C LEU A 35 -13.69 7.85 23.70
N PHE A 36 -12.38 7.61 23.79
CA PHE A 36 -11.40 8.64 24.10
C PHE A 36 -10.24 8.63 23.11
N MET A 37 -10.06 9.76 22.44
CA MET A 37 -9.02 9.94 21.43
C MET A 37 -8.05 11.03 21.88
N VAL A 38 -6.76 10.76 21.78
CA VAL A 38 -5.71 11.73 22.10
C VAL A 38 -4.98 12.10 20.83
N ASP A 39 -5.23 13.32 20.35
CA ASP A 39 -4.60 13.90 19.17
C ASP A 39 -3.21 14.44 19.49
N ASN A 40 -2.19 13.89 18.82
CA ASN A 40 -0.81 14.35 18.92
C ASN A 40 -0.27 14.96 17.62
N SER A 41 -1.18 15.41 16.74
CA SER A 41 -0.84 16.16 15.53
C SER A 41 -0.10 17.46 15.87
N PRO A 42 0.66 18.05 14.94
CA PRO A 42 1.27 19.37 15.15
C PRO A 42 0.25 20.50 15.31
N ASN A 43 -0.98 20.31 14.80
CA ASN A 43 -2.01 21.35 14.73
C ASN A 43 -3.32 20.87 15.39
N PRO A 44 -3.93 21.63 16.32
CA PRO A 44 -5.17 21.27 17.00
C PRO A 44 -6.40 21.23 16.09
N THR A 45 -6.33 21.79 14.87
CA THR A 45 -7.47 21.78 13.92
C THR A 45 -7.89 20.37 13.50
N TYR A 46 -7.01 19.37 13.62
CA TYR A 46 -7.37 17.99 13.32
C TYR A 46 -8.49 17.46 14.23
N VAL A 47 -8.56 17.91 15.49
CA VAL A 47 -9.66 17.57 16.42
C VAL A 47 -11.02 17.90 15.83
N GLU A 48 -11.19 19.09 15.24
CA GLU A 48 -12.47 19.51 14.67
C GLU A 48 -12.89 18.65 13.48
N LYS A 49 -11.90 18.20 12.68
CA LYS A 49 -12.14 17.25 11.59
C LYS A 49 -12.68 15.91 12.13
N VAL A 50 -12.06 15.39 13.18
CA VAL A 50 -12.46 14.11 13.80
C VAL A 50 -13.83 14.22 14.49
N LYS A 51 -14.16 15.37 15.10
CA LYS A 51 -15.53 15.66 15.59
C LYS A 51 -16.56 15.61 14.46
N GLY A 52 -16.21 16.15 13.28
CA GLY A 52 -17.04 16.06 12.08
C GLY A 52 -17.38 14.62 11.69
N TYR A 53 -16.40 13.72 11.73
CA TYR A 53 -16.63 12.29 11.49
C TYR A 53 -17.51 11.64 12.57
N CYS A 54 -17.31 11.98 13.86
CA CYS A 54 -18.14 11.46 14.95
C CYS A 54 -19.61 11.85 14.76
N THR A 55 -19.88 13.13 14.45
CA THR A 55 -21.23 13.64 14.12
C THR A 55 -21.82 12.91 12.92
N LYS A 56 -21.04 12.74 11.84
CA LYS A 56 -21.48 12.04 10.61
C LYS A 56 -21.95 10.61 10.87
N TYR A 57 -21.33 9.90 11.81
CA TYR A 57 -21.64 8.49 12.11
C TYR A 57 -22.43 8.30 13.41
N GLY A 58 -22.94 9.38 14.01
CA GLY A 58 -23.76 9.30 15.23
C GLY A 58 -23.00 8.80 16.46
N VAL A 59 -21.68 8.95 16.51
CA VAL A 59 -20.88 8.63 17.68
C VAL A 59 -21.05 9.77 18.68
N THR A 60 -21.73 9.51 19.81
CA THR A 60 -22.12 10.57 20.77
C THR A 60 -21.37 10.51 22.10
N ASN A 61 -20.95 9.34 22.56
CA ASN A 61 -20.23 9.17 23.82
C ASN A 61 -18.71 9.21 23.62
N TYR A 62 -18.19 10.36 23.18
CA TYR A 62 -16.77 10.53 22.89
C TYR A 62 -16.16 11.78 23.50
N LYS A 63 -14.84 11.72 23.75
CA LYS A 63 -13.99 12.85 24.14
C LYS A 63 -12.73 12.84 23.28
N ILE A 64 -12.31 14.00 22.82
CA ILE A 64 -11.06 14.19 22.06
C ILE A 64 -10.26 15.27 22.77
N VAL A 65 -8.97 15.00 23.03
CA VAL A 65 -8.04 15.98 23.57
C VAL A 65 -6.85 16.13 22.64
N HIS A 66 -6.43 17.36 22.38
CA HIS A 66 -5.19 17.65 21.69
C HIS A 66 -4.06 17.84 22.69
N ILE A 67 -2.88 17.32 22.37
CA ILE A 67 -1.66 17.58 23.13
C ILE A 67 -0.60 18.25 22.28
N GLU A 68 -0.08 19.34 22.81
CA GLU A 68 1.07 20.01 22.24
C GLU A 68 2.34 19.31 22.73
N LEU A 69 3.08 18.72 21.80
CA LEU A 69 4.31 17.98 22.07
C LEU A 69 5.50 18.67 21.37
N PRO A 70 6.69 18.74 22.01
CA PRO A 70 7.87 19.34 21.40
C PRO A 70 8.17 18.75 20.02
N PRO A 71 8.55 19.56 19.02
CA PRO A 71 8.72 19.10 17.64
C PRO A 71 9.77 17.98 17.51
N ASN A 72 10.80 17.99 18.36
CA ASN A 72 11.90 17.03 18.33
C ASN A 72 11.66 15.75 19.14
N GLN A 73 10.44 15.54 19.64
CA GLN A 73 10.12 14.37 20.45
C GLN A 73 10.01 13.11 19.60
N GLU A 74 10.65 12.03 20.06
CA GLU A 74 10.65 10.74 19.37
C GLU A 74 9.24 10.18 19.20
N LYS A 75 9.00 9.47 18.09
CA LYS A 75 7.68 8.93 17.74
C LYS A 75 7.09 8.07 18.86
N PHE A 76 7.88 7.19 19.45
CA PHE A 76 7.40 6.28 20.50
C PHE A 76 7.15 7.00 21.82
N GLU A 77 7.93 8.02 22.15
CA GLU A 77 7.64 8.90 23.28
C GLU A 77 6.28 9.60 23.12
N ARG A 78 6.01 10.12 21.92
CA ARG A 78 4.72 10.77 21.62
C ARG A 78 3.55 9.80 21.87
N ILE A 79 3.67 8.57 21.40
CA ILE A 79 2.65 7.53 21.60
C ILE A 79 2.52 7.18 23.08
N ALA A 80 3.62 6.97 23.80
CA ALA A 80 3.61 6.67 25.24
C ALA A 80 2.91 7.77 26.06
N ARG A 81 3.15 9.04 25.72
CA ARG A 81 2.45 10.19 26.34
C ARG A 81 0.95 10.20 26.04
N CYS A 82 0.53 9.90 24.82
CA CYS A 82 -0.89 9.74 24.50
C CYS A 82 -1.54 8.64 25.34
N ARG A 83 -0.87 7.48 25.45
CA ARG A 83 -1.36 6.34 26.22
C ARG A 83 -1.45 6.64 27.71
N GLU A 84 -0.52 7.41 28.24
CA GLU A 84 -0.60 7.84 29.64
C GLU A 84 -1.80 8.74 29.92
N ILE A 85 -2.15 9.60 28.98
CA ILE A 85 -3.35 10.44 29.08
C ILE A 85 -4.61 9.57 29.02
N ILE A 86 -4.64 8.56 28.13
CA ILE A 86 -5.72 7.57 28.07
C ILE A 86 -5.85 6.80 29.39
N ARG A 87 -4.72 6.35 29.95
CA ARG A 87 -4.67 5.69 31.27
C ARG A 87 -5.25 6.60 32.36
N THR A 88 -4.86 7.87 32.38
CA THR A 88 -5.32 8.85 33.38
C THR A 88 -6.84 9.07 33.26
N GLU A 89 -7.36 9.22 32.04
CA GLU A 89 -8.80 9.34 31.80
C GLU A 89 -9.54 8.12 32.34
N LEU A 90 -9.07 6.91 32.02
CA LEU A 90 -9.65 5.66 32.51
C LEU A 90 -9.70 5.62 34.04
N LEU A 91 -8.57 5.92 34.69
CA LEU A 91 -8.46 5.84 36.15
C LEU A 91 -9.26 6.91 36.89
N SER A 92 -9.41 8.09 36.28
CA SER A 92 -10.27 9.15 36.80
C SER A 92 -11.75 8.87 36.60
N GLY A 93 -12.09 8.03 35.61
CA GLY A 93 -13.44 7.58 35.32
C GLY A 93 -13.80 6.25 36.00
N ASP A 94 -15.07 5.91 35.90
CA ASP A 94 -15.63 4.65 36.37
C ASP A 94 -15.54 3.58 35.27
N TYR A 95 -14.32 3.28 34.82
CA TYR A 95 -14.03 2.28 33.79
C TYR A 95 -13.27 1.09 34.40
N ASP A 96 -13.65 -0.12 33.97
CA ASP A 96 -13.07 -1.39 34.41
C ASP A 96 -11.89 -1.84 33.54
N ALA A 97 -11.87 -1.44 32.27
CA ALA A 97 -10.85 -1.85 31.30
C ALA A 97 -10.68 -0.82 30.17
N TRP A 98 -9.48 -0.81 29.59
CA TRP A 98 -9.16 -0.09 28.36
C TRP A 98 -9.12 -1.07 27.19
N PHE A 99 -9.96 -0.82 26.18
CA PHE A 99 -9.80 -1.41 24.86
C PHE A 99 -8.89 -0.52 24.00
N ALA A 100 -7.61 -0.90 23.90
CA ALA A 100 -6.65 -0.27 23.00
C ALA A 100 -6.92 -0.77 21.58
N TRP A 101 -7.32 0.15 20.72
CA TRP A 101 -7.67 -0.15 19.32
C TRP A 101 -7.10 0.92 18.40
N GLU A 102 -6.11 0.58 17.58
CA GLU A 102 -5.50 1.53 16.66
C GLU A 102 -6.47 2.04 15.59
N CYS A 103 -6.42 3.35 15.31
CA CYS A 103 -7.34 4.04 14.41
C CYS A 103 -7.19 3.71 12.91
N ASP A 104 -6.29 2.79 12.56
CA ASP A 104 -6.09 2.23 11.22
C ASP A 104 -6.46 0.75 11.12
N GLN A 105 -7.11 0.16 12.13
CA GLN A 105 -7.56 -1.23 12.10
C GLN A 105 -9.07 -1.33 12.06
N ILE A 106 -9.64 -2.11 11.14
CA ILE A 106 -11.07 -2.43 11.08
C ILE A 106 -11.27 -3.84 11.62
N ILE A 107 -12.20 -3.98 12.57
CA ILE A 107 -12.47 -5.22 13.29
C ILE A 107 -13.97 -5.61 13.19
N PRO A 108 -14.30 -6.89 13.37
CA PRO A 108 -15.68 -7.36 13.46
C PRO A 108 -16.43 -6.72 14.64
N SER A 109 -17.75 -6.60 14.54
CA SER A 109 -18.57 -5.93 15.56
C SER A 109 -18.61 -6.63 16.92
N ASP A 110 -18.22 -7.90 16.97
CA ASP A 110 -18.18 -8.77 18.16
C ASP A 110 -16.77 -8.91 18.76
N ALA A 111 -15.78 -8.19 18.21
CA ALA A 111 -14.37 -8.33 18.59
C ALA A 111 -14.11 -8.02 20.08
N LEU A 112 -14.75 -6.97 20.60
CA LEU A 112 -14.59 -6.58 22.01
C LEU A 112 -15.16 -7.65 22.95
N ASP A 113 -16.33 -8.21 22.64
CA ASP A 113 -16.96 -9.25 23.47
C ASP A 113 -16.05 -10.48 23.60
N LYS A 114 -15.42 -10.91 22.50
CA LYS A 114 -14.46 -12.01 22.50
C LYS A 114 -13.28 -11.77 23.44
N LEU A 115 -12.74 -10.53 23.49
CA LEU A 115 -11.65 -10.19 24.41
C LEU A 115 -12.12 -10.11 25.86
N VAL A 116 -13.33 -9.61 26.10
CA VAL A 116 -13.94 -9.56 27.44
C VAL A 116 -14.14 -10.96 28.00
N ASP A 117 -14.62 -11.90 27.18
CA ASP A 117 -14.83 -13.29 27.58
C ASP A 117 -13.51 -13.97 27.96
N LEU A 118 -12.45 -13.78 27.17
CA LEU A 118 -11.11 -14.26 27.50
C LEU A 118 -10.60 -13.63 28.80
N MET A 119 -10.72 -12.32 28.95
CA MET A 119 -10.28 -11.59 30.14
C MET A 119 -10.95 -12.14 31.40
N LYS A 120 -12.27 -12.38 31.36
CA LYS A 120 -13.02 -12.96 32.48
C LYS A 120 -12.62 -14.41 32.75
N ALA A 121 -12.55 -15.24 31.70
CA ALA A 121 -12.27 -16.67 31.83
C ALA A 121 -10.90 -16.97 32.45
N GLY A 122 -9.87 -16.21 32.09
CA GLY A 122 -8.52 -16.35 32.63
C GLY A 122 -8.16 -15.36 33.74
N ASN A 123 -9.09 -14.49 34.15
CA ASN A 123 -8.83 -13.36 35.06
C ASN A 123 -7.63 -12.50 34.61
N PHE A 124 -7.41 -12.38 33.28
CA PHE A 124 -6.22 -11.75 32.70
C PHE A 124 -6.15 -10.25 33.02
N MET A 125 -4.95 -9.75 33.28
CA MET A 125 -4.66 -8.32 33.38
C MET A 125 -4.51 -7.68 32.00
N VAL A 126 -4.01 -8.44 31.02
CA VAL A 126 -3.86 -8.00 29.62
C VAL A 126 -4.28 -9.17 28.71
N VAL A 127 -5.18 -8.91 27.78
CA VAL A 127 -5.48 -9.79 26.63
C VAL A 127 -5.04 -9.01 25.40
N ASP A 128 -3.98 -9.46 24.74
CA ASP A 128 -3.40 -8.80 23.57
C ASP A 128 -3.67 -9.65 22.33
N HIS A 129 -4.38 -9.11 21.34
CA HIS A 129 -4.62 -9.81 20.09
C HIS A 129 -3.51 -9.46 19.09
N ASN A 130 -2.80 -10.48 18.63
CA ASN A 130 -1.74 -10.35 17.65
C ASN A 130 -2.33 -10.01 16.28
N CYS A 131 -2.29 -8.73 15.92
CA CYS A 131 -2.57 -8.30 14.56
C CYS A 131 -1.32 -8.51 13.67
N TRP A 132 -1.54 -8.91 12.42
CA TRP A 132 -0.45 -9.14 11.48
C TRP A 132 0.27 -7.83 11.14
N MET A 133 1.59 -7.89 11.04
CA MET A 133 2.40 -6.74 10.65
C MET A 133 1.96 -6.22 9.29
N ARG A 134 1.87 -4.89 9.19
CA ARG A 134 1.42 -4.20 7.98
C ARG A 134 2.22 -4.65 6.76
N GLY A 135 1.55 -5.25 5.77
CA GLY A 135 2.17 -5.65 4.50
C GLY A 135 2.98 -6.95 4.54
N PHE A 136 3.04 -7.65 5.68
CA PHE A 136 3.77 -8.90 5.84
C PHE A 136 2.87 -9.98 6.42
N ALA A 137 2.26 -10.78 5.53
CA ALA A 137 1.44 -11.92 5.93
C ALA A 137 2.27 -12.89 6.81
N GLY A 138 1.76 -13.25 7.98
CA GLY A 138 2.41 -14.18 8.91
C GLY A 138 3.51 -13.58 9.81
N ALA A 139 3.82 -12.28 9.71
CA ALA A 139 4.70 -11.61 10.67
C ALA A 139 3.89 -11.03 11.84
N TYR A 140 4.27 -11.37 13.07
CA TYR A 140 3.56 -10.92 14.27
C TYR A 140 3.99 -9.51 14.70
N CYS A 141 3.03 -8.70 15.15
CA CYS A 141 3.27 -7.45 15.84
C CYS A 141 2.89 -7.63 17.31
N THR A 142 3.82 -7.35 18.23
CA THR A 142 3.59 -7.48 19.69
C THR A 142 3.19 -6.15 20.35
N ASP A 143 2.91 -5.13 19.55
CA ASP A 143 2.46 -3.81 20.00
C ASP A 143 0.96 -3.84 20.29
N PHE A 144 0.47 -2.90 21.11
CA PHE A 144 -0.96 -2.76 21.36
C PHE A 144 -1.67 -2.21 20.12
N GLY A 145 -2.02 -3.12 19.22
CA GLY A 145 -2.92 -2.92 18.09
C GLY A 145 -4.38 -3.05 18.56
N ILE A 146 -4.72 -4.24 19.04
CA ILE A 146 -6.04 -4.64 19.55
C ILE A 146 -5.85 -5.35 20.88
N ALA A 147 -5.95 -4.63 21.99
CA ALA A 147 -5.72 -5.19 23.33
C ALA A 147 -6.79 -4.74 24.33
N LEU A 148 -7.11 -5.62 25.28
CA LEU A 148 -7.96 -5.30 26.43
C LEU A 148 -7.12 -5.34 27.70
N ILE A 149 -7.04 -4.21 28.42
CA ILE A 149 -6.18 -4.03 29.58
C ILE A 149 -7.05 -3.71 30.79
N ALA A 150 -6.96 -4.53 31.84
CA ALA A 150 -7.76 -4.36 33.05
C ALA A 150 -7.30 -3.14 33.87
N ARG A 151 -8.24 -2.47 34.54
CA ARG A 151 -7.98 -1.33 35.44
C ARG A 151 -6.87 -1.65 36.46
N LYS A 152 -6.90 -2.83 37.08
CA LYS A 152 -5.87 -3.28 38.05
C LYS A 152 -4.43 -3.22 37.50
N ALA A 153 -4.25 -3.42 36.19
CA ALA A 153 -2.93 -3.28 35.55
C ALA A 153 -2.55 -1.81 35.39
N LEU A 154 -3.50 -0.98 34.98
CA LEU A 154 -3.32 0.45 34.73
C LEU A 154 -3.15 1.27 36.01
N GLU A 155 -3.72 0.83 37.13
CA GLU A 155 -3.48 1.40 38.46
C GLU A 155 -2.02 1.21 38.90
N LYS A 156 -1.43 0.08 38.53
CA LYS A 156 -0.09 -0.32 38.97
C LYS A 156 1.03 0.17 38.04
N TYR A 157 0.78 0.24 36.74
CA TYR A 157 1.82 0.53 35.74
C TYR A 157 1.47 1.75 34.86
N SER A 158 2.41 2.69 34.75
CA SER A 158 2.36 3.85 33.84
C SER A 158 2.98 3.54 32.47
N PHE A 159 2.59 4.27 31.42
CA PHE A 159 3.26 4.24 30.10
C PHE A 159 4.43 5.21 30.00
N LEU A 160 4.49 6.20 30.88
CA LEU A 160 5.66 7.07 30.98
C LEU A 160 6.74 6.34 31.75
N LEU A 161 7.89 6.22 31.11
CA LEU A 161 9.05 5.57 31.67
C LEU A 161 9.88 6.64 32.36
N GLU A 162 10.11 6.47 33.65
CA GLU A 162 11.23 7.13 34.31
C GLU A 162 12.49 6.32 33.94
N PHE A 163 13.14 6.70 32.84
CA PHE A 163 14.37 6.03 32.43
C PHE A 163 15.39 6.02 33.58
N GLY A 164 15.87 4.83 33.91
CA GLY A 164 16.86 4.62 34.97
C GLY A 164 16.30 4.39 36.37
N SER A 165 14.98 4.46 36.61
CA SER A 165 14.40 4.04 37.89
C SER A 165 14.09 2.54 37.96
N ASP A 166 13.88 1.90 36.80
CA ASP A 166 13.74 0.44 36.67
C ASP A 166 15.04 -0.14 36.07
N PRO A 167 15.82 -0.92 36.84
CA PRO A 167 17.15 -1.40 36.43
C PRO A 167 17.14 -2.40 35.26
N GLU A 168 15.97 -2.94 34.89
CA GLU A 168 15.82 -3.87 33.77
C GLU A 168 15.27 -3.19 32.50
N MET A 169 14.94 -1.90 32.58
CA MET A 169 14.41 -1.15 31.45
C MET A 169 15.54 -0.54 30.61
N PRO A 170 15.48 -0.66 29.28
CA PRO A 170 16.45 -0.05 28.40
C PRO A 170 16.20 1.45 28.33
N ASN A 171 17.22 2.19 27.94
CA ASN A 171 17.13 3.62 27.66
C ASN A 171 16.48 3.87 26.28
N THR A 172 15.29 3.33 26.04
CA THR A 172 14.50 3.56 24.82
C THR A 172 12.99 3.52 25.09
N TRP A 173 12.24 4.34 24.37
CA TRP A 173 10.77 4.32 24.35
C TRP A 173 10.19 3.12 23.61
N GLU A 174 11.02 2.39 22.85
CA GLU A 174 10.62 1.26 22.04
C GLU A 174 10.76 -0.09 22.76
N PRO A 175 9.73 -0.97 22.73
CA PRO A 175 8.30 -0.72 22.59
C PRO A 175 7.65 -0.57 23.97
N SER A 176 7.06 0.60 24.28
CA SER A 176 6.43 0.90 25.57
C SER A 176 5.46 -0.18 26.08
N GLU A 177 4.75 -0.85 25.16
CA GLU A 177 3.77 -1.91 25.38
C GLU A 177 4.43 -3.21 25.81
N THR A 178 5.55 -3.55 25.18
CA THR A 178 6.35 -4.71 25.57
C THR A 178 6.84 -4.55 27.00
N TRP A 179 7.27 -3.34 27.38
CA TRP A 179 7.69 -3.04 28.75
C TRP A 179 6.54 -3.02 29.75
N PHE A 180 5.36 -2.53 29.35
CA PHE A 180 4.15 -2.66 30.15
C PHE A 180 3.83 -4.13 30.44
N LYS A 181 3.75 -4.99 29.41
CA LYS A 181 3.49 -6.43 29.55
C LYS A 181 4.54 -7.14 30.40
N ARG A 182 5.83 -6.83 30.21
CA ARG A 182 6.94 -7.41 31.01
C ARG A 182 6.80 -7.09 32.49
N ARG A 183 6.48 -5.85 32.86
CA ARG A 183 6.26 -5.47 34.27
C ARG A 183 5.03 -6.15 34.88
N VAL A 184 3.95 -6.29 34.10
CA VAL A 184 2.79 -7.08 34.54
C VAL A 184 3.20 -8.51 34.89
N LEU A 185 3.90 -9.19 33.99
CA LEU A 185 4.34 -10.58 34.19
C LEU A 185 5.37 -10.73 35.33
N ARG A 186 6.36 -9.82 35.40
CA ARG A 186 7.41 -9.81 36.43
C ARG A 186 6.82 -9.82 37.83
N ASP A 187 5.80 -9.01 38.07
CA ASP A 187 5.20 -8.89 39.40
C ASP A 187 4.05 -9.89 39.62
N GLY A 188 4.03 -11.01 38.87
CA GLY A 188 3.07 -12.10 39.04
C GLY A 188 1.67 -11.84 38.44
N GLY A 189 1.51 -10.80 37.63
CA GLY A 189 0.32 -10.58 36.83
C GLY A 189 0.21 -11.57 35.67
N ASN A 190 -0.96 -11.63 35.04
CA ASN A 190 -1.25 -12.55 33.95
C ASN A 190 -1.59 -11.81 32.65
N CYS A 191 -0.82 -12.10 31.61
CA CYS A 191 -1.04 -11.63 30.25
C CYS A 191 -1.27 -12.84 29.34
N ILE A 192 -2.15 -12.71 28.35
CA ILE A 192 -2.26 -13.66 27.26
C ILE A 192 -2.14 -12.93 25.94
N GLU A 193 -1.34 -13.48 25.03
CA GLU A 193 -1.30 -13.09 23.63
C GLU A 193 -2.11 -14.12 22.85
N VAL A 194 -3.08 -13.66 22.05
CA VAL A 194 -3.98 -14.52 21.28
C VAL A 194 -3.90 -14.19 19.79
N ASP A 195 -4.03 -15.21 18.95
CA ASP A 195 -4.12 -15.07 17.49
C ASP A 195 -5.41 -15.76 17.01
N GLY A 196 -5.98 -15.30 15.91
CA GLY A 196 -7.18 -15.87 15.28
C GLY A 196 -8.50 -15.71 16.05
N VAL A 197 -8.49 -15.13 17.25
CA VAL A 197 -9.72 -14.86 18.02
C VAL A 197 -10.59 -13.80 17.32
N ILE A 198 -9.97 -12.74 16.83
CA ILE A 198 -10.61 -11.68 16.05
C ILE A 198 -10.24 -11.87 14.58
N ASP A 199 -11.23 -12.16 13.75
CA ASP A 199 -11.07 -12.35 12.31
C ASP A 199 -12.37 -11.95 11.58
N PRO A 200 -12.34 -11.18 10.48
CA PRO A 200 -11.16 -10.54 9.87
C PRO A 200 -10.74 -9.24 10.53
N ILE A 201 -9.41 -9.05 10.65
CA ILE A 201 -8.80 -7.74 10.95
C ILE A 201 -8.28 -7.14 9.65
N VAL A 202 -8.71 -5.92 9.31
CA VAL A 202 -8.20 -5.20 8.13
C VAL A 202 -7.37 -4.01 8.59
N HIS A 203 -6.05 -4.09 8.40
CA HIS A 203 -5.15 -2.98 8.65
C HIS A 203 -5.16 -2.03 7.43
N LEU A 204 -5.73 -0.85 7.60
CA LEU A 204 -5.79 0.19 6.59
C LEU A 204 -4.40 0.79 6.40
N ASN A 205 -3.99 0.89 5.14
CA ASN A 205 -2.74 1.51 4.76
C ASN A 205 -2.96 2.98 4.39
N PRO A 206 -1.96 3.86 4.61
CA PRO A 206 -1.95 5.24 4.12
C PRO A 206 -1.96 5.36 2.59
N MET A 207 -2.31 4.29 1.87
CA MET A 207 -2.47 4.28 0.42
C MET A 207 -3.77 4.98 0.00
N VAL A 208 -3.87 6.26 0.32
CA VAL A 208 -4.10 7.24 -0.74
C VAL A 208 -2.77 7.95 -0.98
N SER A 209 -1.74 7.16 -1.31
CA SER A 209 -0.61 7.69 -2.08
C SER A 209 -1.21 8.44 -3.26
N LYS A 210 -0.70 9.63 -3.60
CA LYS A 210 -0.87 10.24 -4.93
C LYS A 210 -1.00 9.09 -5.95
N LYS A 211 -2.14 9.01 -6.66
CA LYS A 211 -2.30 7.98 -7.70
C LYS A 211 -1.05 8.07 -8.57
N MET A 212 -0.38 6.94 -8.76
CA MET A 212 0.85 6.90 -9.52
C MET A 212 0.53 7.44 -10.91
N ASN A 213 1.21 8.48 -11.37
CA ASN A 213 0.99 8.98 -12.71
C ASN A 213 1.69 8.04 -13.69
N VAL A 214 0.92 7.25 -14.42
CA VAL A 214 1.45 6.19 -15.29
C VAL A 214 1.23 6.53 -16.75
N LEU A 215 2.26 6.26 -17.57
CA LEU A 215 2.15 6.25 -19.02
C LEU A 215 2.02 4.80 -19.53
N ILE A 216 0.96 4.50 -20.28
CA ILE A 216 0.90 3.29 -21.12
C ILE A 216 1.70 3.59 -22.39
N GLY A 217 2.84 2.93 -22.54
CA GLY A 217 3.74 3.17 -23.66
C GLY A 217 4.03 1.90 -24.45
N THR A 218 3.83 1.91 -25.78
CA THR A 218 4.21 0.77 -26.62
C THR A 218 4.69 1.19 -28.01
N PRO A 219 5.74 0.55 -28.54
CA PRO A 219 6.00 0.53 -29.98
C PRO A 219 4.83 -0.13 -30.73
N ILE A 220 4.50 0.38 -31.91
CA ILE A 220 3.49 -0.18 -32.81
C ILE A 220 4.05 -0.26 -34.24
N HIS A 221 3.53 -1.18 -35.04
CA HIS A 221 3.87 -1.36 -36.45
C HIS A 221 2.64 -1.91 -37.20
N GLU A 222 2.48 -1.55 -38.47
CA GLU A 222 1.40 -2.03 -39.35
C GLU A 222 1.31 -3.57 -39.45
N ALA A 223 2.41 -4.31 -39.24
CA ALA A 223 2.41 -5.78 -39.21
C ALA A 223 1.61 -6.36 -38.03
N LYS A 224 1.32 -5.54 -37.00
CA LYS A 224 0.46 -5.86 -35.85
C LYS A 224 -0.93 -5.20 -35.92
N ASP A 225 -1.36 -4.71 -37.08
CA ASP A 225 -2.69 -4.11 -37.22
C ASP A 225 -3.83 -5.08 -36.89
N TYR A 226 -3.61 -6.39 -37.05
CA TYR A 226 -4.57 -7.43 -36.68
C TYR A 226 -5.01 -7.37 -35.20
N SER A 227 -4.20 -6.78 -34.31
CA SER A 227 -4.46 -6.74 -32.87
C SER A 227 -4.77 -5.35 -32.32
N ILE A 228 -4.35 -4.28 -33.01
CA ILE A 228 -4.28 -2.92 -32.45
C ILE A 228 -5.65 -2.38 -32.02
N GLU A 229 -6.71 -2.59 -32.82
CA GLU A 229 -8.04 -2.06 -32.50
C GLU A 229 -8.60 -2.71 -31.23
N ARG A 230 -8.52 -4.05 -31.15
CA ARG A 230 -8.98 -4.80 -29.97
C ARG A 230 -8.15 -4.47 -28.73
N TRP A 231 -6.84 -4.25 -28.90
CA TRP A 231 -5.96 -3.79 -27.83
C TRP A 231 -6.38 -2.39 -27.32
N LEU A 232 -6.61 -1.42 -28.21
CA LEU A 232 -7.09 -0.08 -27.84
C LEU A 232 -8.45 -0.12 -27.14
N GLN A 233 -9.35 -1.02 -27.55
CA GLN A 233 -10.61 -1.26 -26.84
C GLN A 233 -10.39 -1.76 -25.40
N ASN A 234 -9.30 -2.49 -25.13
CA ASN A 234 -8.95 -2.93 -23.78
C ASN A 234 -8.23 -1.84 -22.98
N VAL A 235 -7.42 -1.00 -23.63
CA VAL A 235 -6.82 0.22 -23.05
C VAL A 235 -7.91 1.18 -22.57
N SER A 236 -8.95 1.41 -23.38
CA SER A 236 -10.04 2.33 -23.04
C SER A 236 -10.88 1.91 -21.82
N LYS A 237 -10.68 0.68 -21.32
CA LYS A 237 -11.41 0.09 -20.19
C LYS A 237 -10.56 -0.06 -18.92
N GLN A 238 -9.30 0.38 -18.92
CA GLN A 238 -8.45 0.28 -17.73
C GLN A 238 -9.04 1.08 -16.57
N GLU A 239 -9.04 0.49 -15.37
CA GLU A 239 -9.59 1.10 -14.15
C GLU A 239 -8.66 2.19 -13.60
N HIS A 240 -7.35 2.01 -13.79
CA HIS A 240 -6.34 2.99 -13.42
C HIS A 240 -6.23 4.07 -14.52
N PRO A 241 -6.43 5.36 -14.18
CA PRO A 241 -6.23 6.44 -15.16
C PRO A 241 -4.77 6.49 -15.61
N ALA A 242 -4.54 6.46 -16.91
CA ALA A 242 -3.21 6.55 -17.50
C ALA A 242 -3.29 7.22 -18.87
N ASP A 243 -2.22 7.93 -19.24
CA ASP A 243 -2.09 8.48 -20.58
C ASP A 243 -1.51 7.41 -21.53
N LEU A 244 -1.74 7.59 -22.83
CA LEU A 244 -1.30 6.65 -23.86
C LEU A 244 -0.25 7.30 -24.77
N PHE A 245 0.91 6.66 -24.92
CA PHE A 245 1.91 7.08 -25.90
C PHE A 245 2.35 5.92 -26.79
N LEU A 246 2.11 6.07 -28.09
CA LEU A 246 2.43 5.08 -29.11
C LEU A 246 3.58 5.60 -29.97
N VAL A 247 4.54 4.73 -30.27
CA VAL A 247 5.61 5.05 -31.23
C VAL A 247 5.46 4.13 -32.43
N ASP A 248 5.01 4.69 -33.54
CA ASP A 248 4.88 4.00 -34.82
C ASP A 248 6.24 3.87 -35.50
N ASN A 249 6.64 2.65 -35.83
CA ASN A 249 7.88 2.37 -36.56
C ASN A 249 7.64 1.66 -37.90
N SER A 250 6.43 1.80 -38.44
CA SER A 250 6.05 1.39 -39.79
C SER A 250 6.74 2.23 -40.87
N PRO A 251 6.74 1.81 -42.14
CA PRO A 251 7.14 2.68 -43.25
C PRO A 251 6.14 3.82 -43.48
N GLY A 252 6.58 5.07 -43.35
CA GLY A 252 5.73 6.26 -43.55
C GLY A 252 4.62 6.45 -42.50
N THR A 253 3.85 7.52 -42.64
CA THR A 253 2.93 7.99 -41.59
C THR A 253 1.49 7.47 -41.69
N GLY A 254 1.18 6.65 -42.69
CA GLY A 254 -0.21 6.21 -42.94
C GLY A 254 -0.80 5.40 -41.77
N TYR A 255 0.05 4.65 -41.05
CA TYR A 255 -0.41 3.85 -39.92
C TYR A 255 -0.73 4.69 -38.68
N VAL A 256 -0.05 5.82 -38.46
CA VAL A 256 -0.40 6.83 -37.43
C VAL A 256 -1.85 7.29 -37.57
N GLU A 257 -2.27 7.67 -38.78
CA GLU A 257 -3.63 8.16 -39.03
C GLU A 257 -4.68 7.09 -38.72
N LYS A 258 -4.43 5.86 -39.19
CA LYS A 258 -5.30 4.70 -38.96
C LYS A 258 -5.47 4.40 -37.47
N VAL A 259 -4.38 4.39 -36.71
CA VAL A 259 -4.42 4.14 -35.26
C VAL A 259 -5.09 5.30 -34.51
N GLY A 260 -4.91 6.54 -34.97
CA GLY A 260 -5.65 7.70 -34.46
C GLY A 260 -7.17 7.54 -34.61
N MET A 261 -7.64 6.98 -35.73
CA MET A 261 -9.06 6.67 -35.93
C MET A 261 -9.57 5.61 -34.93
N TYR A 262 -8.78 4.58 -34.61
CA TYR A 262 -9.15 3.60 -33.59
C TYR A 262 -9.21 4.21 -32.19
N CYS A 263 -8.27 5.08 -31.81
CA CYS A 263 -8.32 5.82 -30.55
C CYS A 263 -9.61 6.65 -30.45
N ALA A 264 -9.96 7.38 -31.51
CA ALA A 264 -11.19 8.16 -31.57
C ALA A 264 -12.45 7.27 -31.44
N LYS A 265 -12.48 6.14 -32.16
CA LYS A 265 -13.58 5.15 -32.12
C LYS A 265 -13.83 4.62 -30.70
N HIS A 266 -12.78 4.41 -29.91
CA HIS A 266 -12.87 3.89 -28.55
C HIS A 266 -12.88 4.97 -27.46
N GLY A 267 -12.96 6.25 -27.83
CA GLY A 267 -13.08 7.36 -26.89
C GLY A 267 -11.82 7.64 -26.08
N ILE A 268 -10.65 7.20 -26.55
CA ILE A 268 -9.36 7.50 -25.93
C ILE A 268 -9.00 8.94 -26.27
N ARG A 269 -8.95 9.81 -25.26
CA ARG A 269 -8.69 11.25 -25.45
C ARG A 269 -7.26 11.66 -25.11
N ASN A 270 -6.65 11.01 -24.11
CA ASN A 270 -5.32 11.32 -23.64
C ASN A 270 -4.30 10.42 -24.34
N TYR A 271 -4.12 10.61 -25.65
CA TYR A 271 -3.14 9.86 -26.40
C TYR A 271 -2.23 10.74 -27.25
N LYS A 272 -1.01 10.27 -27.47
CA LYS A 272 -0.07 10.79 -28.46
C LYS A 272 0.45 9.62 -29.30
N ILE A 273 0.62 9.84 -30.60
CA ILE A 273 1.28 8.91 -31.52
C ILE A 273 2.44 9.65 -32.15
N GLU A 274 3.64 9.07 -32.09
CA GLU A 274 4.85 9.62 -32.70
C GLU A 274 5.38 8.66 -33.76
N HIS A 275 5.70 9.19 -34.94
CA HIS A 275 6.27 8.40 -36.03
C HIS A 275 7.79 8.38 -35.95
N LEU A 276 8.36 7.19 -36.02
CA LEU A 276 9.79 6.93 -36.08
C LEU A 276 10.14 6.36 -37.47
N GLU A 277 10.59 7.26 -38.35
CA GLU A 277 11.09 6.86 -39.67
C GLU A 277 12.46 6.19 -39.54
N LEU A 278 12.61 4.98 -40.07
CA LEU A 278 13.85 4.21 -40.06
C LEU A 278 14.10 3.55 -41.42
N PRO A 279 15.37 3.44 -41.86
CA PRO A 279 15.70 2.78 -43.11
C PRO A 279 15.12 1.36 -43.20
N PRO A 280 14.53 0.94 -44.33
CA PRO A 280 13.84 -0.37 -44.46
C PRO A 280 14.68 -1.57 -44.02
N GLU A 281 15.99 -1.51 -44.21
CA GLU A 281 16.99 -2.51 -43.85
C GLU A 281 17.28 -2.60 -42.33
N GLN A 282 16.74 -1.69 -41.53
CA GLN A 282 16.96 -1.65 -40.09
C GLN A 282 16.37 -2.88 -39.38
N GLU A 283 17.23 -3.58 -38.63
CA GLU A 283 16.87 -4.76 -37.84
C GLU A 283 15.68 -4.54 -36.90
N LYS A 284 14.79 -5.54 -36.81
CA LYS A 284 13.53 -5.46 -36.03
C LYS A 284 13.76 -5.10 -34.56
N HIS A 285 14.78 -5.71 -33.94
CA HIS A 285 15.12 -5.44 -32.53
C HIS A 285 15.62 -4.01 -32.31
N GLU A 286 16.39 -3.46 -33.26
CA GLU A 286 16.85 -2.08 -33.19
C GLU A 286 15.68 -1.10 -33.35
N ARG A 287 14.73 -1.38 -34.27
CA ARG A 287 13.50 -0.57 -34.41
C ARG A 287 12.72 -0.49 -33.10
N ILE A 288 12.53 -1.62 -32.43
CA ILE A 288 11.86 -1.70 -31.13
C ILE A 288 12.65 -0.94 -30.06
N ALA A 289 13.97 -1.14 -29.99
CA ALA A 289 14.83 -0.48 -29.01
C ALA A 289 14.78 1.05 -29.13
N ARG A 290 14.86 1.59 -30.35
CA ARG A 290 14.74 3.03 -30.62
C ARG A 290 13.35 3.56 -30.25
N SER A 291 12.29 2.80 -30.55
CA SER A 291 10.92 3.17 -30.19
C SER A 291 10.74 3.25 -28.67
N ARG A 292 11.30 2.29 -27.92
CA ARG A 292 11.29 2.27 -26.45
C ARG A 292 12.10 3.40 -25.84
N GLU A 293 13.22 3.76 -26.48
CA GLU A 293 14.01 4.91 -26.06
C GLU A 293 13.21 6.22 -26.20
N ILE A 294 12.45 6.41 -27.27
CA ILE A 294 11.56 7.57 -27.43
C ILE A 294 10.50 7.61 -26.30
N ILE A 295 9.87 6.48 -26.00
CA ILE A 295 8.91 6.37 -24.89
C ILE A 295 9.57 6.72 -23.55
N ARG A 296 10.79 6.21 -23.31
CA ARG A 296 11.56 6.51 -22.10
C ARG A 296 11.82 8.01 -21.97
N GLN A 297 12.29 8.66 -23.03
CA GLN A 297 12.57 10.10 -23.02
C GLN A 297 11.30 10.89 -22.75
N TYR A 298 10.19 10.54 -23.40
CA TYR A 298 8.89 11.17 -23.14
C TYR A 298 8.49 11.08 -21.67
N ILE A 299 8.69 9.93 -21.02
CA ILE A 299 8.46 9.78 -19.58
C ILE A 299 9.36 10.71 -18.76
N LEU A 300 10.64 10.81 -19.10
CA LEU A 300 11.61 11.64 -18.38
C LEU A 300 11.38 13.14 -18.56
N ASP A 301 10.78 13.55 -19.68
CA ASP A 301 10.46 14.94 -19.98
C ASP A 301 9.13 15.40 -19.36
N HIS A 302 8.30 14.48 -18.88
CA HIS A 302 6.99 14.74 -18.28
C HIS A 302 6.92 14.25 -16.82
N ASP A 303 5.87 14.55 -16.05
CA ASP A 303 5.73 14.18 -14.62
C ASP A 303 5.14 12.77 -14.41
N TYR A 304 5.62 11.77 -15.15
CA TYR A 304 5.21 10.37 -14.95
C TYR A 304 6.07 9.66 -13.89
N ASP A 305 5.43 8.92 -13.00
CA ASP A 305 6.07 8.11 -11.96
C ASP A 305 6.54 6.75 -12.50
N ALA A 306 5.85 6.21 -13.51
CA ALA A 306 6.17 4.90 -14.06
C ALA A 306 5.73 4.75 -15.53
N TRP A 307 6.39 3.81 -16.22
CA TRP A 307 5.99 3.29 -17.52
C TRP A 307 5.26 1.96 -17.34
N PHE A 308 4.05 1.84 -17.87
CA PHE A 308 3.43 0.56 -18.14
C PHE A 308 3.70 0.14 -19.59
N ALA A 309 4.71 -0.71 -19.76
CA ALA A 309 5.08 -1.30 -21.05
C ALA A 309 4.10 -2.44 -21.34
N TRP A 310 3.24 -2.25 -22.33
CA TRP A 310 2.17 -3.20 -22.67
C TRP A 310 2.11 -3.43 -24.17
N GLU A 311 2.49 -4.62 -24.61
CA GLU A 311 2.53 -4.97 -26.04
C GLU A 311 1.13 -4.97 -26.68
N CYS A 312 1.05 -4.43 -27.90
CA CYS A 312 -0.19 -4.18 -28.63
C CYS A 312 -0.91 -5.44 -29.17
N ASP A 313 -0.43 -6.64 -28.84
CA ASP A 313 -1.05 -7.92 -29.16
C ASP A 313 -1.46 -8.72 -27.91
N GLN A 314 -1.52 -8.07 -26.74
CA GLN A 314 -1.89 -8.67 -25.47
C GLN A 314 -3.17 -8.05 -24.88
N ILE A 315 -4.16 -8.86 -24.51
CA ILE A 315 -5.36 -8.42 -23.79
C ILE A 315 -5.25 -8.85 -22.33
N ILE A 316 -5.47 -7.90 -21.41
CA ILE A 316 -5.31 -8.07 -19.96
C ILE A 316 -6.57 -7.65 -19.19
N PRO A 317 -6.74 -8.14 -17.94
CA PRO A 317 -7.77 -7.64 -17.03
C PRO A 317 -7.67 -6.12 -16.81
N THR A 318 -8.80 -5.44 -16.64
CA THR A 318 -8.89 -3.97 -16.52
C THR A 318 -8.27 -3.42 -15.23
N ASN A 319 -8.08 -4.26 -14.22
CA ASN A 319 -7.45 -3.92 -12.93
C ASN A 319 -5.96 -4.27 -12.88
N THR A 320 -5.36 -4.66 -14.01
CA THR A 320 -3.96 -5.11 -14.07
C THR A 320 -2.99 -4.06 -13.55
N LEU A 321 -3.13 -2.82 -14.00
CA LEU A 321 -2.20 -1.75 -13.62
C LEU A 321 -2.23 -1.48 -12.10
N ASP A 322 -3.43 -1.47 -11.49
CA ASP A 322 -3.56 -1.32 -10.03
C ASP A 322 -2.88 -2.46 -9.25
N LYS A 323 -3.02 -3.71 -9.72
CA LYS A 323 -2.33 -4.87 -9.13
C LYS A 323 -0.81 -4.72 -9.19
N LEU A 324 -0.27 -4.33 -10.34
CA LEU A 324 1.17 -4.14 -10.54
C LEU A 324 1.71 -2.99 -9.68
N ILE A 325 0.97 -1.89 -9.56
CA ILE A 325 1.31 -0.76 -8.67
C ILE A 325 1.35 -1.24 -7.21
N GLY A 326 0.40 -2.07 -6.80
CA GLY A 326 0.36 -2.65 -5.45
C GLY A 326 1.63 -3.44 -5.13
N ILE A 327 2.03 -4.35 -6.02
CA ILE A 327 3.26 -5.17 -5.88
C ILE A 327 4.51 -4.29 -5.89
N MET A 328 4.56 -3.34 -6.81
CA MET A 328 5.69 -2.42 -6.95
C MET A 328 5.92 -1.61 -5.67
N LYS A 329 4.84 -1.18 -5.01
CA LYS A 329 4.90 -0.45 -3.74
C LYS A 329 5.27 -1.36 -2.57
N SER A 330 4.68 -2.56 -2.47
CA SER A 330 4.88 -3.45 -1.32
C SER A 330 6.32 -3.93 -1.19
N GLY A 331 6.99 -4.26 -2.29
CA GLY A 331 8.38 -4.71 -2.27
C GLY A 331 9.41 -3.63 -2.61
N SER A 332 8.97 -2.37 -2.72
CA SER A 332 9.83 -1.26 -3.15
C SER A 332 10.58 -1.53 -4.47
N TYR A 333 10.01 -2.35 -5.36
CA TYR A 333 10.65 -2.75 -6.61
C TYR A 333 10.79 -1.57 -7.57
N LEU A 334 11.89 -1.53 -8.32
CA LEU A 334 12.05 -0.60 -9.44
C LEU A 334 11.31 -1.07 -10.69
N MET A 335 11.00 -2.36 -10.76
CA MET A 335 10.29 -2.96 -11.88
C MET A 335 9.49 -4.17 -11.41
N VAL A 336 8.28 -4.33 -11.93
CA VAL A 336 7.45 -5.52 -11.76
C VAL A 336 7.17 -6.05 -13.16
N ASN A 337 7.63 -7.26 -13.42
CA ASN A 337 7.38 -7.94 -14.68
C ASN A 337 6.42 -9.11 -14.45
N PRO A 338 5.15 -9.01 -14.86
CA PRO A 338 4.28 -10.17 -14.88
C PRO A 338 4.76 -11.10 -15.99
N ASN A 339 5.33 -12.22 -15.57
CA ASN A 339 5.86 -13.21 -16.45
C ASN A 339 4.72 -14.16 -16.86
N LYS A 340 4.74 -14.58 -18.12
CA LYS A 340 3.76 -15.45 -18.74
C LYS A 340 4.51 -16.61 -19.38
N TRP A 341 3.83 -17.68 -19.68
CA TRP A 341 4.45 -18.76 -20.42
C TRP A 341 4.64 -18.40 -21.89
N ALA A 342 5.67 -18.96 -22.54
CA ALA A 342 5.95 -18.75 -23.94
C ALA A 342 4.75 -19.20 -24.79
N ARG A 343 4.51 -18.51 -25.92
CA ARG A 343 3.36 -18.79 -26.80
C ARG A 343 3.41 -20.20 -27.37
N GLU A 344 4.62 -20.66 -27.70
CA GLU A 344 4.87 -21.94 -28.36
C GLU A 344 4.97 -23.09 -27.36
N ASP A 345 5.45 -22.81 -26.15
CA ASP A 345 5.61 -23.80 -25.09
C ASP A 345 5.22 -23.20 -23.74
N PRO A 346 4.04 -23.55 -23.20
CA PRO A 346 3.57 -23.04 -21.93
C PRO A 346 4.36 -23.58 -20.72
N SER A 347 5.39 -24.41 -20.91
CA SER A 347 6.33 -24.82 -19.86
C SER A 347 7.57 -23.93 -19.77
N ILE A 348 7.80 -23.05 -20.76
CA ILE A 348 8.94 -22.14 -20.80
C ILE A 348 8.47 -20.76 -20.33
N PRO A 349 9.06 -20.19 -19.26
CA PRO A 349 8.73 -18.84 -18.83
C PRO A 349 9.24 -17.82 -19.86
N ASN A 350 8.37 -16.91 -20.29
CA ASN A 350 8.73 -15.79 -21.15
C ASN A 350 9.02 -14.55 -20.29
N THR A 351 10.31 -14.24 -20.13
CA THR A 351 10.80 -13.11 -19.34
C THR A 351 10.70 -11.75 -20.03
N ASP A 352 9.98 -11.64 -21.15
CA ASP A 352 9.87 -10.40 -21.90
C ASP A 352 9.01 -9.33 -21.19
N PHE A 353 9.10 -8.06 -21.61
CA PHE A 353 8.41 -6.88 -21.06
C PHE A 353 6.90 -6.84 -21.31
N GLY A 354 6.29 -7.97 -21.71
CA GLY A 354 4.94 -8.05 -22.25
C GLY A 354 3.91 -7.10 -21.62
N CYS A 355 3.83 -7.10 -20.28
CA CYS A 355 3.00 -6.20 -19.47
C CYS A 355 3.78 -5.64 -18.26
N SER A 356 4.99 -5.14 -18.45
CA SER A 356 5.87 -4.66 -17.37
C SER A 356 5.50 -3.28 -16.83
N LEU A 357 5.61 -3.10 -15.51
CA LEU A 357 5.58 -1.77 -14.87
C LEU A 357 7.00 -1.38 -14.42
N ILE A 358 7.50 -0.23 -14.87
CA ILE A 358 8.88 0.22 -14.68
C ILE A 358 8.89 1.62 -14.05
N LYS A 359 9.54 1.79 -12.90
CA LYS A 359 9.65 3.08 -12.22
C LYS A 359 10.51 4.09 -12.99
N ARG A 360 10.14 5.37 -12.91
CA ARG A 360 10.93 6.50 -13.43
C ARG A 360 12.39 6.45 -12.96
N GLU A 361 12.63 6.03 -11.72
CA GLU A 361 13.98 5.91 -11.15
C GLU A 361 14.88 4.93 -11.92
N ALA A 362 14.32 3.82 -12.42
CA ALA A 362 15.06 2.92 -13.30
C ALA A 362 15.30 3.56 -14.66
N LEU A 363 14.28 4.21 -15.21
CA LEU A 363 14.32 4.86 -16.52
C LEU A 363 15.31 6.02 -16.58
N LYS A 364 15.55 6.73 -15.47
CA LYS A 364 16.60 7.77 -15.37
C LYS A 364 18.01 7.20 -15.52
N LYS A 365 18.22 5.95 -15.10
CA LYS A 365 19.55 5.33 -15.03
C LYS A 365 19.92 4.53 -16.28
N TYR A 366 18.94 3.95 -16.96
CA TYR A 366 19.17 3.00 -18.04
C TYR A 366 18.32 3.33 -19.27
N GLY A 367 18.93 3.34 -20.45
CA GLY A 367 18.26 3.52 -21.75
C GLY A 367 18.01 2.21 -22.48
N PHE A 368 17.47 2.26 -23.70
CA PHE A 368 17.19 1.06 -24.51
C PHE A 368 18.12 0.89 -25.73
N ILE A 369 18.93 1.90 -26.05
CA ILE A 369 19.90 1.83 -27.14
C ILE A 369 21.16 1.09 -26.66
N LEU A 370 21.54 0.03 -27.39
CA LEU A 370 22.79 -0.69 -27.17
C LEU A 370 23.89 -0.04 -28.00
N HIS A 371 25.04 0.23 -27.38
CA HIS A 371 26.21 0.78 -28.07
C HIS A 371 27.15 -0.29 -28.65
N GLU A 372 26.85 -1.58 -28.45
CA GLU A 372 27.67 -2.70 -28.91
C GLU A 372 27.02 -3.38 -30.14
N PRO A 373 27.65 -3.31 -31.33
CA PRO A 373 27.17 -3.96 -32.55
C PRO A 373 26.98 -5.47 -32.33
N GLY A 374 25.84 -6.02 -32.75
CA GLY A 374 25.54 -7.47 -32.71
C GLY A 374 24.91 -7.98 -31.41
N SER A 375 24.60 -7.12 -30.44
CA SER A 375 24.07 -7.51 -29.12
C SER A 375 22.58 -7.22 -28.89
N TRP A 376 21.81 -6.91 -29.95
CA TRP A 376 20.37 -6.56 -29.87
C TRP A 376 19.44 -7.66 -29.36
N GLU A 377 19.97 -8.81 -28.92
CA GLU A 377 19.22 -9.85 -28.22
C GLU A 377 18.55 -9.28 -26.96
N THR A 378 17.26 -9.01 -27.11
CA THR A 378 16.28 -8.64 -26.07
C THR A 378 16.74 -7.47 -25.19
N GLY A 379 16.53 -6.23 -25.66
CA GLY A 379 16.81 -5.02 -24.87
C GLY A 379 16.22 -5.02 -23.45
N GLU A 380 15.25 -5.89 -23.19
CA GLU A 380 14.60 -6.17 -21.93
C GLU A 380 15.48 -6.96 -20.96
N ALA A 381 16.09 -8.06 -21.41
CA ALA A 381 17.05 -8.82 -20.61
C ALA A 381 18.26 -7.95 -20.28
N TRP A 382 18.70 -7.13 -21.23
CA TRP A 382 19.73 -6.13 -20.98
C TRP A 382 19.29 -5.13 -19.90
N PHE A 383 18.08 -4.59 -19.98
CA PHE A 383 17.57 -3.60 -19.02
C PHE A 383 17.44 -4.19 -17.61
N LYS A 384 16.86 -5.40 -17.49
CA LYS A 384 16.78 -6.14 -16.22
C LYS A 384 18.15 -6.37 -15.59
N ARG A 385 19.14 -6.80 -16.39
CA ARG A 385 20.52 -6.98 -15.91
C ARG A 385 21.13 -5.67 -15.41
N ARG A 386 20.86 -4.55 -16.09
CA ARG A 386 21.35 -3.22 -15.67
C ARG A 386 20.71 -2.74 -14.37
N VAL A 387 19.40 -2.94 -14.20
CA VAL A 387 18.68 -2.64 -12.95
C VAL A 387 19.33 -3.36 -11.77
N LEU A 388 19.57 -4.69 -11.89
CA LEU A 388 20.23 -5.46 -10.83
C LEU A 388 21.67 -5.00 -10.59
N LYS A 389 22.47 -4.85 -11.66
CA LYS A 389 23.88 -4.44 -11.55
C LYS A 389 24.06 -3.07 -10.87
N GLY A 390 23.10 -2.17 -10.98
CA GLY A 390 23.15 -0.88 -10.28
C GLY A 390 22.46 -0.86 -8.92
N GLY A 391 22.28 -2.01 -8.28
CA GLY A 391 21.70 -2.13 -6.93
C GLY A 391 20.20 -1.92 -6.86
N GLY A 392 19.52 -1.90 -8.02
CA GLY A 392 18.07 -1.89 -8.10
C GLY A 392 17.46 -3.27 -7.88
N SER A 393 16.14 -3.32 -7.69
CA SER A 393 15.38 -4.55 -7.56
C SER A 393 14.30 -4.64 -8.62
N TYR A 394 14.06 -5.83 -9.13
CA TYR A 394 12.86 -6.16 -9.88
C TYR A 394 12.32 -7.50 -9.42
N ILE A 395 11.04 -7.76 -9.72
CA ILE A 395 10.41 -9.05 -9.48
C ILE A 395 9.72 -9.54 -10.74
N ASP A 396 9.90 -10.82 -11.06
CA ASP A 396 9.03 -11.54 -11.99
C ASP A 396 7.87 -12.15 -11.20
N VAL A 397 6.63 -11.86 -11.58
CA VAL A 397 5.42 -12.39 -10.91
C VAL A 397 4.62 -13.29 -11.84
N TYR A 398 4.18 -14.44 -11.35
CA TYR A 398 3.45 -15.43 -12.14
C TYR A 398 2.02 -15.56 -11.61
N GLY A 399 1.03 -15.68 -12.51
CA GLY A 399 -0.38 -15.88 -12.14
C GLY A 399 -1.10 -14.66 -11.52
N VAL A 400 -0.41 -13.52 -11.36
CA VAL A 400 -1.00 -12.28 -10.82
C VAL A 400 -1.97 -11.64 -11.81
N ILE A 401 -1.61 -11.70 -13.09
CA ILE A 401 -2.42 -11.24 -14.21
C ILE A 401 -2.87 -12.48 -14.97
N ASP A 402 -4.10 -12.88 -14.71
CA ASP A 402 -4.75 -13.99 -15.39
C ASP A 402 -6.18 -13.57 -15.74
N PRO A 403 -6.63 -13.75 -16.98
CA PRO A 403 -5.88 -14.22 -18.16
C PRO A 403 -5.16 -13.10 -18.93
N ILE A 404 -3.96 -13.39 -19.47
CA ILE A 404 -3.33 -12.62 -20.55
C ILE A 404 -3.58 -13.35 -21.87
N TYR A 405 -4.37 -12.76 -22.77
CA TYR A 405 -4.63 -13.35 -24.09
C TYR A 405 -3.71 -12.74 -25.14
N HIS A 406 -3.07 -13.58 -25.94
CA HIS A 406 -2.42 -13.12 -27.17
C HIS A 406 -3.40 -13.14 -28.33
N LEU A 407 -3.44 -12.05 -29.07
CA LEU A 407 -4.10 -12.02 -30.36
C LEU A 407 -3.14 -12.63 -31.39
N ASN A 408 -3.69 -13.45 -32.28
CA ASN A 408 -2.95 -14.10 -33.36
C ASN A 408 -3.38 -13.49 -34.71
N GLN A 409 -2.49 -13.56 -35.69
CA GLN A 409 -2.78 -13.24 -37.10
C GLN A 409 -3.75 -14.23 -37.72
#